data_AF-E3DNG1-F1
#
_entry.id   AF-E3DNG1-F1
#
_cell.length_a   1.000
_cell.length_b   1.000
_cell.length_c   1.000
_cell.angle_alpha   90.00
_cell.angle_beta   90.00
_cell.angle_gamma   90.00
#
_symmetry.space_group_name_H-M   'P 1'
#
loop_
_entity.id
_entity.type
_entity.pdbx_description
1 polymer ?
#
loop_
_entity_poly.entity_id
_entity_poly.type
_entity_poly.pdbx_seq_one_letter_code
_entity_poly.pdbx_strand_id
1 'polypeptide(L)'
;MIISKEEYLNNLLDSFCKYEEKLNILSNKAYPSDIVKKFIENDLKMIITEFKKIAHNDLKNNEDFFSDKTILANNIWDQGHLQRIAKVVANTDFKSHPLEIMNVFRDLIKDIEKNDFEILTIPREEMNFSFSEIWFKLKMFLEKELNMTGFTVNKKFIKLTFPQNHKNNLLLSGIFFHEIGHYLVEENNFADKIFQKINFNSDDFLSLRRCVYANNGNQLGQVELVNIFRRYYLINWIKELLSDILAVYTVGPGFVFSMFDFVINNTSINNFYNENLSNACSVSHPRFSFRFNLMVKALKELKIYNELPELLKTKIKSYTDAYANSNNQQQNRSGNIRINNINYTVQESKFMFQKLENIINDLIPHMLAESKQLLGVRNIISKNKLNQAEKLAEQRIKEVIPPNEFNNTAAAPIAIINSGWYAKFLYKNSLKKRVGKIDGKNGDYDLNLLINDLMKYSLRTSRIQRRWQD
;
A
#
# COMPACT_ATOMS: atom_id res chain seq x y z
N MET A 1 -32.75 28.43 8.26
CA MET A 1 -33.97 28.05 7.51
C MET A 1 -34.29 26.61 7.91
N ILE A 2 -35.47 26.37 8.47
CA ILE A 2 -35.91 25.00 8.84
C ILE A 2 -36.67 24.49 7.62
N ILE A 3 -36.10 23.51 6.93
CA ILE A 3 -36.71 22.84 5.77
C ILE A 3 -37.75 21.84 6.31
N SER A 4 -38.92 21.73 5.69
CA SER A 4 -39.93 20.75 6.11
C SER A 4 -39.45 19.30 5.87
N LYS A 5 -39.98 18.31 6.60
CA LYS A 5 -39.67 16.89 6.39
C LYS A 5 -39.93 16.48 4.94
N GLU A 6 -41.06 16.90 4.39
CA GLU A 6 -41.48 16.61 3.02
C GLU A 6 -40.51 17.20 2.00
N GLU A 7 -40.18 18.49 2.14
CA GLU A 7 -39.23 19.17 1.26
C GLU A 7 -37.83 18.54 1.34
N TYR A 8 -37.39 18.16 2.54
CA TYR A 8 -36.13 17.46 2.74
C TYR A 8 -36.10 16.10 2.03
N LEU A 9 -37.14 15.26 2.21
CA LEU A 9 -37.21 13.95 1.58
C LEU A 9 -37.31 14.04 0.05
N ASN A 10 -38.05 15.02 -0.48
CA ASN A 10 -38.11 15.27 -1.92
C ASN A 10 -36.74 15.68 -2.48
N ASN A 11 -36.02 16.57 -1.80
CA ASN A 11 -34.65 16.93 -2.18
C ASN A 11 -33.69 15.72 -2.14
N LEU A 12 -33.85 14.83 -1.16
CA LEU A 12 -33.07 13.61 -1.03
C LEU A 12 -33.36 12.63 -2.18
N LEU A 13 -34.63 12.43 -2.52
CA LEU A 13 -35.07 11.61 -3.66
C LEU A 13 -34.52 12.13 -4.98
N ASP A 14 -34.57 13.44 -5.22
CA ASP A 14 -33.98 14.07 -6.41
C ASP A 14 -32.48 13.82 -6.50
N SER A 15 -31.79 13.87 -5.36
CA SER A 15 -30.36 13.58 -5.26
C SER A 15 -30.05 12.12 -5.62
N PHE A 16 -30.89 11.18 -5.16
CA PHE A 16 -30.78 9.76 -5.50
C PHE A 16 -31.00 9.53 -7.01
N CYS A 17 -32.02 10.15 -7.62
CA CYS A 17 -32.28 10.05 -9.06
C CYS A 17 -31.10 10.56 -9.90
N LYS A 18 -30.57 11.75 -9.58
CA LYS A 18 -29.38 12.32 -10.25
C LYS A 18 -28.15 11.42 -10.13
N TYR A 19 -28.03 10.67 -9.04
CA TYR A 19 -26.91 9.76 -8.85
C TYR A 19 -27.11 8.42 -9.55
N GLU A 20 -28.34 7.91 -9.63
CA GLU A 20 -28.68 6.76 -10.46
C GLU A 20 -28.34 7.01 -11.94
N GLU A 21 -28.61 8.22 -12.45
CA GLU A 21 -28.17 8.64 -13.79
C GLU A 21 -26.64 8.57 -13.94
N LYS A 22 -25.88 9.01 -12.92
CA LYS A 22 -24.42 8.86 -12.92
C LYS A 22 -24.00 7.39 -12.95
N LEU A 23 -24.67 6.52 -12.19
CA LEU A 23 -24.40 5.07 -12.24
C LEU A 23 -24.73 4.48 -13.62
N ASN A 24 -25.78 4.95 -14.31
CA ASN A 24 -26.10 4.55 -15.68
C ASN A 24 -24.99 4.93 -16.67
N ILE A 25 -24.45 6.14 -16.55
CA ILE A 25 -23.29 6.57 -17.35
C ILE A 25 -22.09 5.66 -17.07
N LEU A 26 -21.82 5.36 -15.79
CA LEU A 26 -20.71 4.48 -15.40
C LEU A 26 -20.90 3.04 -15.91
N SER A 27 -22.10 2.47 -15.89
CA SER A 27 -22.34 1.11 -16.42
C SER A 27 -22.04 0.97 -17.91
N ASN A 28 -22.04 2.07 -18.66
CA ASN A 28 -21.71 2.09 -20.09
C ASN A 28 -20.21 2.25 -20.37
N LYS A 29 -19.38 2.48 -19.35
CA LYS A 29 -17.93 2.60 -19.50
C LYS A 29 -17.29 1.22 -19.67
N ALA A 30 -16.22 1.14 -20.46
CA ALA A 30 -15.37 -0.05 -20.55
C ALA A 30 -14.45 -0.18 -19.33
N TYR A 31 -14.45 -1.36 -18.71
CA TYR A 31 -13.63 -1.69 -17.54
C TYR A 31 -12.68 -2.86 -17.83
N PRO A 32 -11.58 -3.01 -17.05
CA PRO A 32 -10.70 -4.18 -17.17
C PRO A 32 -11.36 -5.53 -16.80
N SER A 33 -12.52 -5.51 -16.15
CA SER A 33 -13.22 -6.68 -15.64
C SER A 33 -14.74 -6.45 -15.64
N ASP A 34 -15.51 -7.42 -16.14
CA ASP A 34 -16.98 -7.38 -16.16
C ASP A 34 -17.59 -7.34 -14.76
N ILE A 35 -16.82 -7.77 -13.74
CA ILE A 35 -17.24 -7.71 -12.34
C ILE A 35 -17.50 -6.26 -11.91
N VAL A 36 -16.74 -5.30 -12.42
CA VAL A 36 -16.93 -3.88 -12.11
C VAL A 36 -18.27 -3.39 -12.67
N LYS A 37 -18.61 -3.81 -13.89
CA LYS A 37 -19.90 -3.47 -14.50
C LYS A 37 -21.07 -4.08 -13.71
N LYS A 38 -20.99 -5.37 -13.37
CA LYS A 38 -21.99 -6.05 -12.52
C LYS A 38 -22.15 -5.38 -11.16
N PHE A 39 -21.06 -4.94 -10.54
CA PHE A 39 -21.09 -4.22 -9.27
C PHE A 39 -21.86 -2.89 -9.38
N ILE A 40 -21.68 -2.14 -10.47
CA ILE A 40 -22.44 -0.90 -10.70
C ILE A 40 -23.92 -1.23 -10.91
N GLU A 41 -24.21 -2.17 -11.83
CA GLU A 41 -25.56 -2.46 -12.31
C GLU A 41 -26.44 -3.13 -11.26
N ASN A 42 -25.87 -4.05 -10.48
CA ASN A 42 -26.64 -4.87 -9.56
C ASN A 42 -26.51 -4.36 -8.13
N ASP A 43 -25.32 -4.00 -7.68
CA ASP A 43 -25.11 -3.74 -6.25
C ASP A 43 -25.30 -2.25 -5.94
N LEU A 44 -24.59 -1.35 -6.64
CA LEU A 44 -24.70 0.10 -6.38
C LEU A 44 -26.09 0.66 -6.73
N LYS A 45 -26.67 0.27 -7.87
CA LYS A 45 -28.04 0.70 -8.25
C LYS A 45 -29.11 0.11 -7.33
N MET A 46 -28.94 -1.12 -6.85
CA MET A 46 -29.84 -1.69 -5.83
C MET A 46 -29.82 -0.83 -4.56
N ILE A 47 -28.65 -0.35 -4.11
CA ILE A 47 -28.59 0.50 -2.93
C ILE A 47 -29.41 1.77 -3.10
N ILE A 48 -29.27 2.43 -4.24
CA ILE A 48 -30.03 3.65 -4.55
C ILE A 48 -31.53 3.36 -4.66
N THR A 49 -31.90 2.22 -5.21
CA THR A 49 -33.30 1.77 -5.27
C THR A 49 -33.89 1.58 -3.87
N GLU A 50 -33.15 0.92 -2.97
CA GLU A 50 -33.60 0.73 -1.58
C GLU A 50 -33.63 2.06 -0.80
N PHE A 51 -32.66 2.95 -1.00
CA PHE A 51 -32.67 4.27 -0.37
C PHE A 51 -33.88 5.11 -0.80
N LYS A 52 -34.23 5.08 -2.09
CA LYS A 52 -35.48 5.69 -2.60
C LYS A 52 -36.73 5.08 -1.95
N LYS A 53 -36.79 3.75 -1.81
CA LYS A 53 -37.91 3.07 -1.14
C LYS A 53 -38.04 3.49 0.32
N ILE A 54 -36.93 3.55 1.07
CA ILE A 54 -36.89 4.00 2.46
C ILE A 54 -37.44 5.43 2.56
N ALA A 55 -36.92 6.36 1.75
CA ALA A 55 -37.38 7.75 1.75
C ALA A 55 -38.86 7.90 1.35
N HIS A 56 -39.34 7.15 0.36
CA HIS A 56 -40.76 7.16 -0.03
C HIS A 56 -41.68 6.60 1.06
N ASN A 57 -41.25 5.58 1.81
CA ASN A 57 -42.03 5.04 2.92
C ASN A 57 -42.18 6.09 4.04
N ASP A 58 -41.11 6.81 4.35
CA ASP A 58 -41.15 7.90 5.34
C ASP A 58 -41.95 9.11 4.88
N LEU A 59 -41.99 9.38 3.57
CA LEU A 59 -42.82 10.44 2.98
C LEU A 59 -44.31 10.12 3.09
N LYS A 60 -44.66 8.83 2.95
CA LYS A 60 -46.04 8.32 3.12
C LYS A 60 -46.45 8.16 4.58
N ASN A 61 -45.48 8.13 5.49
CA ASN A 61 -45.73 8.05 6.92
C ASN A 61 -46.00 9.46 7.49
N ASN A 62 -47.19 9.64 8.07
CA ASN A 62 -47.65 10.92 8.62
C ASN A 62 -46.98 11.30 9.96
N GLU A 63 -46.04 10.49 10.46
CA GLU A 63 -45.25 10.83 11.64
C GLU A 63 -44.26 11.98 11.37
N ASP A 64 -44.08 12.89 12.33
CA ASP A 64 -43.20 14.06 12.19
C ASP A 64 -41.70 13.73 12.27
N PHE A 65 -41.34 12.48 12.56
CA PHE A 65 -39.95 12.03 12.67
C PHE A 65 -39.53 11.13 11.51
N PHE A 66 -38.23 11.06 11.26
CA PHE A 66 -37.63 10.11 10.31
C PHE A 66 -37.53 8.73 10.97
N SER A 67 -37.77 7.68 10.20
CA SER A 67 -37.48 6.32 10.66
C SER A 67 -35.98 6.12 10.83
N ASP A 68 -35.59 5.20 11.70
CA ASP A 68 -34.19 4.83 11.92
C ASP A 68 -33.49 4.44 10.60
N LYS A 69 -34.21 3.78 9.69
CA LYS A 69 -33.69 3.42 8.37
C LYS A 69 -33.39 4.64 7.51
N THR A 70 -34.26 5.65 7.51
CA THR A 70 -34.00 6.91 6.77
C THR A 70 -32.82 7.64 7.37
N ILE A 71 -32.72 7.71 8.70
CA ILE A 71 -31.58 8.33 9.40
C ILE A 71 -30.28 7.63 8.98
N LEU A 72 -30.26 6.29 9.01
CA LEU A 72 -29.09 5.50 8.62
C LEU A 72 -28.72 5.64 7.13
N ALA A 73 -29.70 5.53 6.23
CA ALA A 73 -29.49 5.69 4.80
C ALA A 73 -28.97 7.10 4.46
N ASN A 74 -29.56 8.13 5.07
CA ASN A 74 -29.11 9.49 4.92
C ASN A 74 -27.71 9.71 5.48
N ASN A 75 -27.37 9.14 6.64
CA ASN A 75 -26.01 9.21 7.18
C ASN A 75 -24.98 8.59 6.22
N ILE A 76 -25.30 7.46 5.59
CA ILE A 76 -24.43 6.85 4.57
C ILE A 76 -24.26 7.78 3.36
N TRP A 77 -25.37 8.39 2.93
CA TRP A 77 -25.43 9.30 1.79
C TRP A 77 -24.63 10.58 2.02
N ASP A 78 -24.87 11.27 3.13
CA ASP A 78 -24.24 12.55 3.49
C ASP A 78 -22.75 12.41 3.76
N GLN A 79 -22.31 11.27 4.31
CA GLN A 79 -20.89 10.95 4.47
C GLN A 79 -20.20 10.61 3.13
N GLY A 80 -20.93 10.60 2.01
CA GLY A 80 -20.36 10.46 0.69
C GLY A 80 -19.77 9.06 0.41
N HIS A 81 -20.19 8.01 1.12
CA HIS A 81 -19.57 6.68 0.98
C HIS A 81 -19.77 6.11 -0.42
N LEU A 82 -21.00 6.12 -0.94
CA LEU A 82 -21.32 5.64 -2.29
C LEU A 82 -20.64 6.50 -3.35
N GLN A 83 -20.65 7.82 -3.18
CA GLN A 83 -20.02 8.78 -4.08
C GLN A 83 -18.51 8.56 -4.17
N ARG A 84 -17.84 8.22 -3.06
CA ARG A 84 -16.43 7.84 -3.04
C ARG A 84 -16.17 6.54 -3.82
N ILE A 85 -17.01 5.52 -3.65
CA ILE A 85 -16.91 4.25 -4.39
C ILE A 85 -17.13 4.49 -5.89
N ALA A 86 -18.20 5.20 -6.28
CA ALA A 86 -18.45 5.52 -7.68
C ALA A 86 -17.33 6.37 -8.28
N LYS A 87 -16.71 7.28 -7.51
CA LYS A 87 -15.53 8.02 -7.98
C LYS A 87 -14.33 7.08 -8.22
N VAL A 88 -14.12 6.07 -7.38
CA VAL A 88 -13.09 5.04 -7.61
C VAL A 88 -13.37 4.28 -8.91
N VAL A 89 -14.59 3.80 -9.08
CA VAL A 89 -15.04 3.10 -10.28
C VAL A 89 -14.90 3.99 -11.52
N ALA A 90 -15.34 5.25 -11.46
CA ALA A 90 -15.23 6.21 -12.55
C ALA A 90 -13.79 6.42 -13.05
N ASN A 91 -12.82 6.39 -12.13
CA ASN A 91 -11.40 6.58 -12.47
C ASN A 91 -10.68 5.26 -12.81
N THR A 92 -11.35 4.12 -12.67
CA THR A 92 -10.82 2.84 -13.15
C THR A 92 -10.99 2.77 -14.66
N ASP A 93 -9.89 2.70 -15.39
CA ASP A 93 -9.87 2.60 -16.86
C ASP A 93 -8.84 1.55 -17.29
N PHE A 94 -9.15 0.81 -18.35
CA PHE A 94 -8.21 -0.08 -19.03
C PHE A 94 -6.92 0.65 -19.42
N LYS A 95 -7.02 1.90 -19.90
CA LYS A 95 -5.86 2.69 -20.32
C LYS A 95 -4.93 3.06 -19.17
N SER A 96 -5.41 3.09 -17.93
CA SER A 96 -4.58 3.42 -16.76
C SER A 96 -4.13 2.20 -15.97
N HIS A 97 -4.68 1.01 -16.23
CA HIS A 97 -4.35 -0.20 -15.48
C HIS A 97 -2.93 -0.73 -15.80
N PRO A 98 -2.04 -0.91 -14.81
CA PRO A 98 -0.72 -1.53 -14.99
C PRO A 98 -0.85 -3.07 -15.10
N LEU A 99 -1.41 -3.52 -16.21
CA LEU A 99 -1.84 -4.91 -16.47
C LEU A 99 -0.82 -5.99 -16.08
N GLU A 100 0.46 -5.78 -16.41
CA GLU A 100 1.51 -6.78 -16.24
C GLU A 100 1.74 -7.12 -14.77
N ILE A 101 1.87 -6.10 -13.92
CA ILE A 101 2.15 -6.29 -12.50
C ILE A 101 0.90 -6.66 -11.70
N MET A 102 -0.28 -6.19 -12.12
CA MET A 102 -1.56 -6.52 -11.45
C MET A 102 -1.82 -8.02 -11.42
N ASN A 103 -1.38 -8.77 -12.44
CA ASN A 103 -1.52 -10.22 -12.44
C ASN A 103 -0.63 -10.88 -11.38
N VAL A 104 0.59 -10.38 -11.18
CA VAL A 104 1.50 -10.86 -10.13
C VAL A 104 0.86 -10.64 -8.76
N PHE A 105 0.22 -9.49 -8.55
CA PHE A 105 -0.47 -9.18 -7.29
C PHE A 105 -1.72 -10.03 -7.09
N ARG A 106 -2.48 -10.26 -8.16
CA ARG A 106 -3.64 -11.15 -8.10
C ARG A 106 -3.23 -12.56 -7.66
N ASP A 107 -2.17 -13.09 -8.25
CA ASP A 107 -1.68 -14.43 -7.91
C ASP A 107 -1.15 -14.48 -6.47
N LEU A 108 -0.38 -13.48 -6.04
CA LEU A 108 0.14 -13.37 -4.66
C LEU A 108 -0.97 -13.31 -3.61
N ILE A 109 -1.94 -12.40 -3.78
CA ILE A 109 -3.01 -12.23 -2.79
C ILE A 109 -3.91 -13.47 -2.76
N LYS A 110 -4.18 -14.13 -3.90
CA LYS A 110 -4.94 -15.38 -3.93
C LYS A 110 -4.24 -16.55 -3.22
N ASP A 111 -2.92 -16.59 -3.26
CA ASP A 111 -2.14 -17.63 -2.57
C ASP A 111 -2.13 -17.43 -1.04
N ILE A 112 -2.36 -16.19 -0.56
CA ILE A 112 -2.34 -15.85 0.88
C ILE A 112 -3.77 -15.77 1.45
N GLU A 113 -4.66 -15.07 0.76
CA GLU A 113 -6.06 -14.91 1.11
C GLU A 113 -6.96 -15.82 0.27
N LYS A 114 -7.90 -16.49 0.94
CA LYS A 114 -8.90 -17.35 0.28
C LYS A 114 -10.07 -16.57 -0.33
N ASN A 115 -10.19 -15.28 -0.01
CA ASN A 115 -11.29 -14.45 -0.47
C ASN A 115 -11.08 -14.01 -1.91
N ASP A 116 -12.15 -13.99 -2.70
CA ASP A 116 -12.11 -13.46 -4.05
C ASP A 116 -12.14 -11.92 -4.02
N PHE A 117 -11.39 -11.28 -4.90
CA PHE A 117 -11.23 -9.82 -4.93
C PHE A 117 -11.09 -9.30 -6.36
N GLU A 118 -11.38 -8.01 -6.53
CA GLU A 118 -11.11 -7.24 -7.75
C GLU A 118 -10.28 -6.01 -7.40
N ILE A 119 -9.24 -5.72 -8.21
CA ILE A 119 -8.37 -4.56 -7.99
C ILE A 119 -8.79 -3.43 -8.94
N LEU A 120 -9.17 -2.30 -8.35
CA LEU A 120 -9.53 -1.05 -9.03
C LEU A 120 -8.35 -0.09 -9.00
N THR A 121 -7.75 0.17 -10.16
CA THR A 121 -6.53 0.97 -10.28
C THR A 121 -6.83 2.41 -10.65
N ILE A 122 -6.32 3.36 -9.85
CA ILE A 122 -6.57 4.78 -9.99
C ILE A 122 -5.24 5.54 -10.10
N PRO A 123 -4.86 6.00 -11.30
CA PRO A 123 -3.71 6.88 -11.42
C PRO A 123 -3.99 8.22 -10.72
N ARG A 124 -2.95 8.82 -10.14
CA ARG A 124 -2.97 10.14 -9.50
C ARG A 124 -1.80 10.97 -10.01
N GLU A 125 -1.93 12.29 -10.00
CA GLU A 125 -0.80 13.19 -10.28
C GLU A 125 0.18 13.24 -9.10
N GLU A 126 -0.34 13.05 -7.88
CA GLU A 126 0.44 13.02 -6.65
C GLU A 126 1.33 11.77 -6.58
N MET A 127 2.52 11.94 -5.96
CA MET A 127 3.48 10.87 -5.66
C MET A 127 3.01 10.00 -4.48
N ASN A 128 1.83 9.39 -4.62
CA ASN A 128 1.17 8.64 -3.56
C ASN A 128 0.71 7.26 -4.04
N PHE A 129 1.10 6.23 -3.28
CA PHE A 129 0.65 4.87 -3.45
C PHE A 129 -0.27 4.51 -2.27
N SER A 130 -1.37 3.80 -2.54
CA SER A 130 -2.24 3.29 -1.47
C SER A 130 -3.00 2.07 -1.95
N PHE A 131 -3.25 1.12 -1.05
CA PHE A 131 -4.00 -0.09 -1.36
C PHE A 131 -5.00 -0.37 -0.22
N SER A 132 -6.30 -0.25 -0.50
CA SER A 132 -7.35 -0.35 0.54
C SER A 132 -8.66 -0.98 0.03
N GLU A 133 -9.32 -1.76 0.89
CA GLU A 133 -10.65 -2.31 0.65
C GLU A 133 -11.72 -1.21 0.79
N ILE A 134 -12.65 -1.11 -0.17
CA ILE A 134 -13.62 0.00 -0.23
C ILE A 134 -15.10 -0.42 -0.20
N TRP A 135 -15.40 -1.72 -0.24
CA TRP A 135 -16.77 -2.22 -0.47
C TRP A 135 -17.26 -3.12 0.64
N PHE A 136 -16.50 -4.15 1.00
CA PHE A 136 -16.94 -5.26 1.84
C PHE A 136 -17.41 -4.80 3.22
N LYS A 137 -16.71 -3.84 3.84
CA LYS A 137 -17.15 -3.27 5.13
C LYS A 137 -18.49 -2.52 5.02
N LEU A 138 -18.69 -1.77 3.94
CA LEU A 138 -19.96 -1.09 3.69
C LEU A 138 -21.07 -2.12 3.40
N LYS A 139 -20.80 -3.13 2.57
CA LYS A 139 -21.73 -4.22 2.29
C LYS A 139 -22.22 -4.89 3.58
N MET A 140 -21.30 -5.31 4.46
CA MET A 140 -21.67 -5.94 5.73
C MET A 140 -22.53 -5.02 6.61
N PHE A 141 -22.25 -3.71 6.62
CA PHE A 141 -23.05 -2.73 7.33
C PHE A 141 -24.47 -2.63 6.72
N LEU A 142 -24.59 -2.54 5.40
CA LEU A 142 -25.88 -2.46 4.70
C LEU A 142 -26.73 -3.73 4.92
N GLU A 143 -26.10 -4.91 4.89
CA GLU A 143 -26.75 -6.19 5.19
C GLU A 143 -27.27 -6.24 6.63
N LYS A 144 -26.45 -5.82 7.60
CA LYS A 144 -26.77 -5.92 9.03
C LYS A 144 -27.76 -4.86 9.51
N GLU A 145 -27.56 -3.60 9.12
CA GLU A 145 -28.26 -2.45 9.69
C GLU A 145 -29.48 -2.04 8.85
N LEU A 146 -29.46 -2.28 7.54
CA LEU A 146 -30.57 -1.94 6.63
C LEU A 146 -31.32 -3.17 6.09
N ASN A 147 -30.92 -4.39 6.46
CA ASN A 147 -31.47 -5.66 5.95
C ASN A 147 -31.45 -5.76 4.42
N MET A 148 -30.46 -5.12 3.78
CA MET A 148 -30.31 -5.14 2.33
C MET A 148 -29.68 -6.46 1.92
N THR A 149 -30.46 -7.33 1.31
CA THR A 149 -30.01 -8.64 0.80
C THR A 149 -30.07 -8.65 -0.73
N GLY A 150 -29.34 -9.56 -1.37
CA GLY A 150 -29.33 -9.69 -2.83
C GLY A 150 -28.13 -9.06 -3.55
N PHE A 151 -27.09 -8.64 -2.83
CA PHE A 151 -25.82 -8.27 -3.45
C PHE A 151 -25.27 -9.42 -4.29
N THR A 152 -25.03 -9.14 -5.57
CA THR A 152 -24.63 -10.15 -6.55
C THR A 152 -23.11 -10.34 -6.60
N VAL A 153 -22.33 -9.34 -6.17
CA VAL A 153 -20.88 -9.45 -6.13
C VAL A 153 -20.44 -9.82 -4.71
N ASN A 154 -19.96 -11.05 -4.57
CA ASN A 154 -19.32 -11.54 -3.35
C ASN A 154 -17.79 -11.48 -3.45
N LYS A 155 -17.27 -10.29 -3.77
CA LYS A 155 -15.85 -10.02 -3.85
C LYS A 155 -15.49 -8.77 -3.05
N LYS A 156 -14.27 -8.74 -2.52
CA LYS A 156 -13.67 -7.49 -2.03
C LYS A 156 -13.32 -6.60 -3.22
N PHE A 157 -13.54 -5.29 -3.09
CA PHE A 157 -13.03 -4.33 -4.08
C PHE A 157 -11.87 -3.58 -3.45
N ILE A 158 -10.69 -3.78 -4.03
CA ILE A 158 -9.47 -3.18 -3.51
C ILE A 158 -9.07 -2.03 -4.42
N LYS A 159 -9.06 -0.83 -3.86
CA LYS A 159 -8.61 0.39 -4.50
C LYS A 159 -7.08 0.45 -4.42
N LEU A 160 -6.42 0.50 -5.57
CA LEU A 160 -5.00 0.81 -5.70
C LEU A 160 -4.82 2.20 -6.31
N THR A 161 -4.22 3.14 -5.59
CA THR A 161 -3.74 4.41 -6.18
C THR A 161 -2.26 4.36 -6.46
N PHE A 162 -1.83 5.06 -7.51
CA PHE A 162 -0.42 5.18 -7.87
C PHE A 162 -0.16 6.42 -8.72
N PRO A 163 1.07 6.94 -8.78
CA PRO A 163 1.43 8.06 -9.63
C PRO A 163 1.27 7.71 -11.11
N GLN A 164 0.62 8.55 -11.90
CA GLN A 164 0.26 8.26 -13.30
C GLN A 164 1.49 7.94 -14.16
N ASN A 165 2.60 8.64 -13.94
CA ASN A 165 3.88 8.44 -14.60
C ASN A 165 4.55 7.10 -14.22
N HIS A 166 4.10 6.43 -13.15
CA HIS A 166 4.66 5.14 -12.71
C HIS A 166 3.92 3.93 -13.26
N LYS A 167 2.85 4.12 -14.05
CA LYS A 167 2.06 3.02 -14.63
C LYS A 167 2.93 1.94 -15.28
N ASN A 168 3.93 2.36 -16.06
CA ASN A 168 4.80 1.47 -16.82
C ASN A 168 6.16 1.23 -16.15
N ASN A 169 6.39 1.77 -14.96
CA ASN A 169 7.68 1.69 -14.29
C ASN A 169 7.72 0.45 -13.38
N LEU A 170 8.04 -0.70 -13.97
CA LEU A 170 8.21 -1.95 -13.24
C LEU A 170 9.43 -1.97 -12.32
N LEU A 171 10.46 -1.14 -12.56
CA LEU A 171 11.55 -0.99 -11.60
C LEU A 171 11.04 -0.45 -10.27
N LEU A 172 10.08 0.48 -10.27
CA LEU A 172 9.41 0.96 -9.05
C LEU A 172 8.29 0.04 -8.55
N SER A 173 8.08 -1.13 -9.18
CA SER A 173 6.98 -2.00 -8.79
C SER A 173 7.11 -2.56 -7.37
N GLY A 174 8.31 -2.54 -6.78
CA GLY A 174 8.53 -2.91 -5.38
C GLY A 174 7.65 -2.11 -4.40
N ILE A 175 7.35 -0.84 -4.71
CA ILE A 175 6.50 0.00 -3.83
C ILE A 175 5.09 -0.57 -3.72
N PHE A 176 4.54 -1.13 -4.78
CA PHE A 176 3.23 -1.77 -4.71
C PHE A 176 3.21 -2.98 -3.77
N PHE A 177 4.32 -3.72 -3.62
CA PHE A 177 4.38 -4.84 -2.67
C PHE A 177 4.37 -4.36 -1.22
N HIS A 178 4.91 -3.17 -0.95
CA HIS A 178 4.74 -2.51 0.36
C HIS A 178 3.26 -2.17 0.60
N GLU A 179 2.57 -1.60 -0.38
CA GLU A 179 1.13 -1.33 -0.26
C GLU A 179 0.26 -2.58 -0.08
N ILE A 180 0.60 -3.66 -0.79
CA ILE A 180 -0.05 -4.97 -0.56
C ILE A 180 0.24 -5.46 0.85
N GLY A 181 1.46 -5.21 1.35
CA GLY A 181 1.82 -5.44 2.75
C GLY A 181 0.84 -4.77 3.72
N HIS A 182 0.48 -3.51 3.51
CA HIS A 182 -0.52 -2.83 4.34
C HIS A 182 -1.85 -3.56 4.36
N TYR A 183 -2.35 -3.95 3.18
CA TYR A 183 -3.60 -4.70 3.08
C TYR A 183 -3.54 -6.03 3.82
N LEU A 184 -2.48 -6.81 3.61
CA LEU A 184 -2.31 -8.09 4.31
C LEU A 184 -2.20 -7.91 5.82
N VAL A 185 -1.51 -6.86 6.28
CA VAL A 185 -1.38 -6.53 7.70
C VAL A 185 -2.75 -6.18 8.31
N GLU A 186 -3.59 -5.42 7.61
CA GLU A 186 -4.92 -5.04 8.09
C GLU A 186 -5.89 -6.22 8.11
N GLU A 187 -5.98 -6.99 7.02
CA GLU A 187 -6.91 -8.11 6.91
C GLU A 187 -6.62 -9.24 7.89
N ASN A 188 -5.37 -9.38 8.32
CA ASN A 188 -4.95 -10.42 9.27
C ASN A 188 -4.84 -9.91 10.72
N ASN A 189 -5.27 -8.67 10.98
CA ASN A 189 -5.14 -7.96 12.25
C ASN A 189 -3.70 -8.04 12.82
N PHE A 190 -2.72 -7.96 11.92
CA PHE A 190 -1.36 -8.40 12.20
C PHE A 190 -0.61 -7.39 13.09
N ALA A 191 -0.81 -6.09 12.85
CA ALA A 191 -0.21 -5.05 13.66
C ALA A 191 -0.64 -5.12 15.14
N ASP A 192 -1.92 -5.39 15.41
CA ASP A 192 -2.42 -5.54 16.78
C ASP A 192 -1.85 -6.80 17.47
N LYS A 193 -1.68 -7.92 16.74
CA LYS A 193 -1.02 -9.12 17.28
C LYS A 193 0.43 -8.84 17.70
N ILE A 194 1.18 -8.10 16.90
CA ILE A 194 2.55 -7.68 17.22
C ILE A 194 2.56 -6.68 18.38
N PHE A 195 1.64 -5.71 18.39
CA PHE A 195 1.53 -4.71 19.46
C PHE A 195 1.34 -5.35 20.84
N GLN A 196 0.58 -6.45 20.92
CA GLN A 196 0.37 -7.21 22.15
C GLN A 196 1.67 -7.82 22.73
N LYS A 197 2.77 -7.86 21.98
CA LYS A 197 4.07 -8.35 22.43
C LYS A 197 4.94 -7.28 23.11
N ILE A 198 4.49 -6.03 23.15
CA ILE A 198 5.23 -4.94 23.80
C ILE A 198 5.27 -5.15 25.32
N ASN A 199 6.46 -5.06 25.90
CA ASN A 199 6.62 -4.99 27.35
C ASN A 199 6.36 -3.56 27.85
N PHE A 200 5.13 -3.28 28.30
CA PHE A 200 4.74 -1.97 28.82
C PHE A 200 5.35 -1.61 30.19
N ASN A 201 6.09 -2.53 30.81
CA ASN A 201 6.83 -2.30 32.05
C ASN A 201 8.33 -2.03 31.79
N SER A 202 8.76 -1.99 30.53
CA SER A 202 10.15 -1.66 30.20
C SER A 202 10.48 -0.20 30.53
N ASP A 203 11.73 0.07 30.89
CA ASP A 203 12.21 1.43 31.13
C ASP A 203 12.01 2.34 29.91
N ASP A 204 12.20 1.79 28.71
CA ASP A 204 11.99 2.53 27.47
C ASP A 204 10.54 2.99 27.32
N PHE A 205 9.55 2.12 27.58
CA PHE A 205 8.14 2.49 27.52
C PHE A 205 7.74 3.43 28.66
N LEU A 206 8.13 3.14 29.91
CA LEU A 206 7.78 3.98 31.06
C LEU A 206 8.38 5.38 30.95
N SER A 207 9.56 5.53 30.36
CA SER A 207 10.22 6.82 30.16
C SER A 207 9.48 7.74 29.18
N LEU A 208 8.62 7.21 28.31
CA LEU A 208 7.79 8.00 27.40
C LEU A 208 6.80 8.92 28.14
N ARG A 209 6.48 8.64 29.40
CA ARG A 209 5.66 9.52 30.25
C ARG A 209 6.22 10.94 30.32
N ARG A 210 7.55 11.09 30.22
CA ARG A 210 8.23 12.41 30.24
C ARG A 210 7.90 13.28 29.02
N CYS A 211 7.35 12.68 27.96
CA CYS A 211 7.02 13.37 26.72
C CYS A 211 5.54 13.74 26.63
N VAL A 212 4.74 13.50 27.67
CA VAL A 212 3.29 13.68 27.64
C VAL A 212 2.83 14.45 28.87
N TYR A 213 2.09 15.53 28.63
CA TYR A 213 1.56 16.42 29.67
C TYR A 213 0.03 16.51 29.55
N ALA A 214 -0.70 16.30 30.64
CA ALA A 214 -2.14 16.50 30.67
C ALA A 214 -2.46 17.99 30.88
N ASN A 215 -3.31 18.57 30.02
CA ASN A 215 -3.57 20.02 30.04
C ASN A 215 -4.43 20.46 31.25
N ASN A 216 -5.05 19.52 31.96
CA ASN A 216 -5.87 19.77 33.15
C ASN A 216 -5.18 19.41 34.47
N GLY A 217 -3.87 19.11 34.45
CA GLY A 217 -3.11 18.74 35.64
C GLY A 217 -3.33 17.29 36.14
N ASN A 218 -4.15 16.49 35.45
CA ASN A 218 -4.35 15.08 35.81
C ASN A 218 -3.05 14.28 35.66
N GLN A 219 -2.82 13.32 36.56
CA GLN A 219 -1.72 12.37 36.40
C GLN A 219 -1.97 11.45 35.21
N LEU A 220 -0.94 11.25 34.38
CA LEU A 220 -0.98 10.31 33.26
C LEU A 220 -0.81 8.88 33.78
N GLY A 221 -1.91 8.11 33.79
CA GLY A 221 -1.89 6.69 34.08
C GLY A 221 -1.24 5.86 32.97
N GLN A 222 -0.90 4.61 33.28
CA GLN A 222 -0.28 3.70 32.33
C GLN A 222 -1.22 3.34 31.17
N VAL A 223 -2.52 3.20 31.45
CA VAL A 223 -3.55 2.88 30.43
C VAL A 223 -3.66 4.02 29.42
N GLU A 224 -3.69 5.26 29.88
CA GLU A 224 -3.70 6.45 29.01
C GLU A 224 -2.42 6.52 28.17
N LEU A 225 -1.25 6.30 28.79
CA LEU A 225 0.03 6.29 28.09
C LEU A 225 0.06 5.24 26.97
N VAL A 226 -0.40 4.01 27.24
CA VAL A 226 -0.56 2.94 26.24
C VAL A 226 -1.49 3.39 25.12
N ASN A 227 -2.64 3.95 25.44
CA ASN A 227 -3.60 4.40 24.43
C ASN A 227 -3.06 5.53 23.55
N ILE A 228 -2.31 6.48 24.11
CA ILE A 228 -1.63 7.56 23.36
C ILE A 228 -0.66 6.95 22.34
N PHE A 229 0.29 6.15 22.82
CA PHE A 229 1.33 5.65 21.93
C PHE A 229 0.82 4.58 20.97
N ARG A 230 -0.15 3.76 21.37
CA ARG A 230 -0.83 2.81 20.47
C ARG A 230 -1.49 3.54 19.30
N ARG A 231 -2.35 4.53 19.59
CA ARG A 231 -3.22 5.17 18.60
C ARG A 231 -2.44 6.08 17.64
N TYR A 232 -1.47 6.82 18.15
CA TYR A 232 -0.80 7.84 17.36
C TYR A 232 0.50 7.35 16.72
N TYR A 233 1.26 6.46 17.36
CA TYR A 233 2.62 6.12 16.88
C TYR A 233 2.80 4.63 16.58
N LEU A 234 2.75 3.77 17.62
CA LEU A 234 3.24 2.40 17.58
C LEU A 234 2.50 1.52 16.56
N ILE A 235 1.16 1.60 16.48
CA ILE A 235 0.43 0.78 15.50
C ILE A 235 0.78 1.18 14.07
N ASN A 236 0.88 2.48 13.77
CA ASN A 236 1.25 2.94 12.44
C ASN A 236 2.67 2.50 12.08
N TRP A 237 3.62 2.66 13.00
CA TRP A 237 4.99 2.22 12.79
C TRP A 237 5.10 0.70 12.61
N ILE A 238 4.37 -0.07 13.41
CA ILE A 238 4.29 -1.54 13.24
C ILE A 238 3.74 -1.88 11.86
N LYS A 239 2.66 -1.22 11.40
CA LYS A 239 2.09 -1.46 10.06
C LYS A 239 3.09 -1.17 8.95
N GLU A 240 3.79 -0.03 9.00
CA GLU A 240 4.83 0.35 8.04
C GLU A 240 5.94 -0.70 7.95
N LEU A 241 6.48 -1.10 9.11
CA LEU A 241 7.62 -2.00 9.20
C LEU A 241 7.25 -3.44 8.82
N LEU A 242 6.05 -3.91 9.17
CA LEU A 242 5.54 -5.19 8.70
C LEU A 242 5.38 -5.17 7.17
N SER A 243 4.89 -4.07 6.61
CA SER A 243 4.72 -3.92 5.16
C SER A 243 6.07 -3.91 4.43
N ASP A 244 7.08 -3.25 5.00
CA ASP A 244 8.47 -3.33 4.53
C ASP A 244 9.01 -4.77 4.55
N ILE A 245 8.81 -5.51 5.65
CA ILE A 245 9.24 -6.91 5.77
C ILE A 245 8.54 -7.79 4.74
N LEU A 246 7.22 -7.68 4.59
CA LEU A 246 6.44 -8.46 3.62
C LEU A 246 6.90 -8.18 2.18
N ALA A 247 7.21 -6.93 1.86
CA ALA A 247 7.74 -6.56 0.55
C ALA A 247 9.16 -7.13 0.32
N VAL A 248 10.06 -7.06 1.31
CA VAL A 248 11.38 -7.71 1.25
C VAL A 248 11.23 -9.22 1.13
N TYR A 249 10.33 -9.84 1.87
CA TYR A 249 10.14 -11.29 1.82
C TYR A 249 9.58 -11.75 0.49
N THR A 250 8.74 -10.94 -0.16
CA THR A 250 8.15 -11.30 -1.44
C THR A 250 9.11 -11.05 -2.61
N VAL A 251 9.79 -9.90 -2.63
CA VAL A 251 10.56 -9.42 -3.80
C VAL A 251 12.06 -9.36 -3.55
N GLY A 252 12.52 -9.38 -2.30
CA GLY A 252 13.93 -9.29 -1.94
C GLY A 252 14.57 -7.95 -2.32
N PRO A 253 15.79 -7.94 -2.90
CA PRO A 253 16.54 -6.71 -3.14
C PRO A 253 15.83 -5.77 -4.13
N GLY A 254 14.97 -6.30 -5.01
CA GLY A 254 14.17 -5.47 -5.91
C GLY A 254 13.29 -4.45 -5.18
N PHE A 255 12.71 -4.80 -4.02
CA PHE A 255 11.98 -3.84 -3.20
C PHE A 255 12.90 -2.78 -2.59
N VAL A 256 14.04 -3.19 -2.04
CA VAL A 256 15.03 -2.28 -1.43
C VAL A 256 15.48 -1.22 -2.43
N PHE A 257 15.81 -1.62 -3.66
CA PHE A 257 16.21 -0.69 -4.71
C PHE A 257 15.04 0.17 -5.22
N SER A 258 13.83 -0.37 -5.29
CA SER A 258 12.62 0.41 -5.60
C SER A 258 12.42 1.52 -4.57
N MET A 259 12.60 1.20 -3.28
CA MET A 259 12.45 2.16 -2.20
C MET A 259 13.53 3.25 -2.26
N PHE A 260 14.79 2.89 -2.49
CA PHE A 260 15.84 3.90 -2.67
C PHE A 260 15.53 4.84 -3.84
N ASP A 261 15.20 4.29 -5.01
CA ASP A 261 14.89 5.09 -6.20
C ASP A 261 13.67 5.99 -5.96
N PHE A 262 12.63 5.49 -5.29
CA PHE A 262 11.46 6.28 -4.89
C PHE A 262 11.82 7.45 -3.98
N VAL A 263 12.56 7.21 -2.89
CA VAL A 263 12.88 8.29 -1.93
C VAL A 263 13.86 9.30 -2.53
N ILE A 264 14.82 8.87 -3.37
CA ILE A 264 15.73 9.79 -4.09
C ILE A 264 14.96 10.68 -5.05
N ASN A 265 14.02 10.10 -5.81
CA ASN A 265 13.18 10.88 -6.72
C ASN A 265 12.32 11.91 -5.98
N ASN A 266 11.93 11.63 -4.73
CA ASN A 266 11.21 12.57 -3.86
C ASN A 266 12.10 13.61 -3.18
N THR A 267 13.39 13.34 -2.96
CA THR A 267 14.30 14.22 -2.19
C THR A 267 15.27 15.02 -3.06
N SER A 268 15.21 14.89 -4.39
CA SER A 268 16.19 15.38 -5.37
C SER A 268 17.56 14.71 -5.25
N ILE A 269 18.15 14.35 -6.39
CA ILE A 269 19.43 13.62 -6.41
C ILE A 269 20.59 14.44 -5.83
N ASN A 270 20.54 15.77 -5.92
CA ASN A 270 21.56 16.65 -5.36
C ASN A 270 21.57 16.61 -3.84
N ASN A 271 20.40 16.56 -3.19
CA ASN A 271 20.33 16.42 -1.74
C ASN A 271 20.85 15.05 -1.28
N PHE A 272 20.65 14.01 -2.09
CA PHE A 272 21.21 12.69 -1.80
C PHE A 272 22.74 12.70 -1.76
N TYR A 273 23.40 13.27 -2.78
CA TYR A 273 24.86 13.33 -2.83
C TYR A 273 25.48 14.28 -1.79
N ASN A 274 24.71 15.25 -1.30
CA ASN A 274 25.15 16.20 -0.27
C ASN A 274 24.70 15.81 1.15
N GLU A 275 24.22 14.57 1.37
CA GLU A 275 23.77 14.07 2.68
C GLU A 275 22.66 14.91 3.35
N ASN A 276 21.93 15.72 2.56
CA ASN A 276 20.83 16.58 2.99
C ASN A 276 19.48 15.84 2.87
N LEU A 277 19.45 14.60 3.33
CA LEU A 277 18.29 13.72 3.24
C LEU A 277 17.35 13.92 4.42
N SER A 278 16.04 13.92 4.17
CA SER A 278 15.06 13.96 5.26
C SER A 278 15.03 12.60 5.97
N ASN A 279 15.65 12.51 7.15
CA ASN A 279 15.66 11.31 7.98
C ASN A 279 14.94 11.55 9.33
N ALA A 280 13.80 12.24 9.27
CA ALA A 280 12.97 12.55 10.43
C ALA A 280 11.90 11.47 10.68
N CYS A 281 11.53 11.31 11.94
CA CYS A 281 10.37 10.52 12.35
C CYS A 281 9.08 11.34 12.20
N SER A 282 7.96 10.63 12.08
CA SER A 282 6.62 11.21 12.11
C SER A 282 5.65 10.33 12.89
N VAL A 283 4.44 10.85 13.11
CA VAL A 283 3.32 10.11 13.70
C VAL A 283 3.03 8.81 12.93
N SER A 284 3.11 8.85 11.59
CA SER A 284 2.80 7.70 10.75
C SER A 284 3.99 6.81 10.45
N HIS A 285 5.23 7.31 10.48
CA HIS A 285 6.40 6.57 10.01
C HIS A 285 7.63 6.70 10.93
N PRO A 286 8.38 5.61 11.17
CA PRO A 286 9.75 5.71 11.66
C PRO A 286 10.66 6.33 10.59
N ARG A 287 11.83 6.82 11.01
CA ARG A 287 12.81 7.40 10.07
C ARG A 287 13.31 6.37 9.05
N PHE A 288 13.70 6.86 7.87
CA PHE A 288 14.15 6.00 6.78
C PHE A 288 15.38 5.15 7.13
N SER A 289 16.36 5.68 7.88
CA SER A 289 17.53 4.88 8.27
C SER A 289 17.14 3.65 9.12
N PHE A 290 16.13 3.78 9.98
CA PHE A 290 15.60 2.66 10.75
C PHE A 290 14.94 1.62 9.84
N ARG A 291 14.10 2.07 8.90
CA ARG A 291 13.43 1.22 7.91
C ARG A 291 14.43 0.48 7.02
N PHE A 292 15.45 1.15 6.48
CA PHE A 292 16.47 0.52 5.64
C PHE A 292 17.29 -0.52 6.40
N ASN A 293 17.64 -0.24 7.65
CA ASN A 293 18.29 -1.23 8.52
C ASN A 293 17.42 -2.47 8.73
N LEU A 294 16.10 -2.30 8.91
CA LEU A 294 15.18 -3.43 8.98
C LEU A 294 15.12 -4.22 7.67
N MET A 295 15.06 -3.55 6.52
CA MET A 295 15.06 -4.22 5.21
C MET A 295 16.33 -5.07 5.02
N VAL A 296 17.50 -4.54 5.40
CA VAL A 296 18.77 -5.30 5.37
C VAL A 296 18.74 -6.48 6.34
N LYS A 297 18.19 -6.32 7.56
CA LYS A 297 17.99 -7.41 8.51
C LYS A 297 17.10 -8.52 7.91
N ALA A 298 16.00 -8.16 7.25
CA ALA A 298 15.12 -9.11 6.58
C ALA A 298 15.82 -9.87 5.44
N LEU A 299 16.62 -9.20 4.60
CA LEU A 299 17.45 -9.86 3.58
C LEU A 299 18.48 -10.84 4.18
N LYS A 300 19.03 -10.50 5.35
CA LYS A 300 19.98 -11.37 6.08
C LYS A 300 19.28 -12.57 6.71
N GLU A 301 18.09 -12.40 7.28
CA GLU A 301 17.28 -13.51 7.82
C GLU A 301 16.96 -14.55 6.73
N LEU A 302 16.60 -14.08 5.54
CA LEU A 302 16.38 -14.93 4.36
C LEU A 302 17.65 -15.58 3.80
N LYS A 303 18.82 -15.24 4.35
CA LYS A 303 20.15 -15.67 3.87
C LYS A 303 20.41 -15.30 2.41
N ILE A 304 19.78 -14.26 1.88
CA ILE A 304 19.97 -13.81 0.49
C ILE A 304 20.89 -12.62 0.37
N TYR A 305 21.06 -11.81 1.43
CA TYR A 305 21.96 -10.65 1.39
C TYR A 305 23.39 -11.03 0.99
N ASN A 306 23.91 -12.13 1.55
CA ASN A 306 25.29 -12.58 1.27
C ASN A 306 25.47 -13.14 -0.14
N GLU A 307 24.39 -13.61 -0.76
CA GLU A 307 24.38 -14.15 -2.13
C GLU A 307 24.37 -13.03 -3.19
N LEU A 308 24.13 -11.78 -2.78
CA LEU A 308 24.14 -10.66 -3.71
C LEU A 308 25.56 -10.39 -4.25
N PRO A 309 25.70 -10.02 -5.53
CA PRO A 309 26.93 -9.48 -6.08
C PRO A 309 27.47 -8.31 -5.24
N GLU A 310 28.79 -8.23 -5.08
CA GLU A 310 29.44 -7.20 -4.24
C GLU A 310 28.99 -5.78 -4.59
N LEU A 311 28.85 -5.46 -5.87
CA LEU A 311 28.39 -4.13 -6.30
C LEU A 311 26.99 -3.79 -5.77
N LEU A 312 26.08 -4.77 -5.68
CA LEU A 312 24.75 -4.55 -5.13
C LEU A 312 24.79 -4.38 -3.61
N LYS A 313 25.62 -5.15 -2.91
CA LYS A 313 25.85 -5.00 -1.45
C LYS A 313 26.43 -3.63 -1.13
N THR A 314 27.45 -3.20 -1.88
CA THR A 314 28.05 -1.87 -1.74
C THR A 314 27.03 -0.76 -1.98
N LYS A 315 26.14 -0.91 -2.97
CA LYS A 315 25.05 0.04 -3.18
C LYS A 315 24.10 0.10 -1.98
N ILE A 316 23.57 -1.05 -1.54
CA ILE A 316 22.65 -1.10 -0.39
C ILE A 316 23.30 -0.47 0.84
N LYS A 317 24.57 -0.79 1.11
CA LYS A 317 25.33 -0.20 2.20
C LYS A 317 25.46 1.32 2.04
N SER A 318 25.90 1.80 0.88
CA SER A 318 26.08 3.23 0.60
C SER A 318 24.78 4.03 0.80
N TYR A 319 23.64 3.52 0.32
CA TYR A 319 22.34 4.17 0.55
C TYR A 319 21.95 4.18 2.03
N THR A 320 22.16 3.07 2.73
CA THR A 320 21.85 2.97 4.17
C THR A 320 22.70 3.93 4.99
N ASP A 321 24.00 3.98 4.71
CA ASP A 321 24.97 4.85 5.37
C ASP A 321 24.64 6.33 5.13
N ALA A 322 24.27 6.71 3.90
CA ALA A 322 23.87 8.09 3.57
C ALA A 322 22.68 8.59 4.40
N TYR A 323 21.67 7.75 4.64
CA TYR A 323 20.54 8.11 5.52
C TYR A 323 20.94 8.11 7.00
N ALA A 324 21.76 7.14 7.42
CA ALA A 324 22.23 7.07 8.80
C ALA A 324 23.05 8.31 9.21
N ASN A 325 23.81 8.87 8.25
CA ASN A 325 24.68 10.02 8.44
C ASN A 325 24.02 11.37 8.09
N SER A 326 22.77 11.40 7.59
CA SER A 326 22.17 12.64 7.10
C SER A 326 22.06 13.71 8.20
N ASN A 327 22.35 14.95 7.84
CA ASN A 327 22.38 16.08 8.78
C ASN A 327 21.01 16.64 9.18
N ASN A 328 19.92 16.15 8.56
CA ASN A 328 18.57 16.66 8.78
C ASN A 328 17.97 16.02 10.05
N GLN A 329 18.26 16.63 11.19
CA GLN A 329 17.87 16.12 12.51
C GLN A 329 16.39 16.36 12.82
N GLN A 330 15.83 15.48 13.67
CA GLN A 330 14.47 15.62 14.20
C GLN A 330 14.28 16.99 14.86
N GLN A 331 13.38 17.81 14.32
CA GLN A 331 12.94 19.03 14.99
C GLN A 331 12.04 18.68 16.18
N ASN A 332 12.27 19.33 17.32
CA ASN A 332 11.37 19.23 18.45
C ASN A 332 10.04 19.91 18.10
N ARG A 333 8.93 19.20 18.29
CA ARG A 333 7.58 19.69 18.02
C ARG A 333 6.68 19.35 19.21
N SER A 334 5.62 20.12 19.39
CA SER A 334 4.59 19.82 20.37
C SER A 334 3.24 19.74 19.66
N GLY A 335 2.50 18.67 19.91
CA GLY A 335 1.17 18.44 19.35
C GLY A 335 0.13 18.24 20.45
N ASN A 336 -1.07 18.78 20.26
CA ASN A 336 -2.20 18.49 21.13
C ASN A 336 -2.96 17.28 20.61
N ILE A 337 -3.22 16.31 21.48
CA ILE A 337 -4.05 15.13 21.19
C ILE A 337 -5.19 15.04 22.20
N ARG A 338 -6.29 14.40 21.80
CA ARG A 338 -7.45 14.17 22.67
C ARG A 338 -7.72 12.69 22.84
N ILE A 339 -7.85 12.23 24.08
CA ILE A 339 -8.26 10.86 24.44
C ILE A 339 -9.26 10.95 25.59
N ASN A 340 -10.41 10.27 25.47
CA ASN A 340 -11.46 10.23 26.49
C ASN A 340 -11.84 11.63 27.02
N ASN A 341 -11.97 12.61 26.12
CA ASN A 341 -12.26 14.02 26.44
C ASN A 341 -11.18 14.78 27.25
N ILE A 342 -10.00 14.18 27.45
CA ILE A 342 -8.84 14.84 28.05
C ILE A 342 -7.88 15.27 26.93
N ASN A 343 -7.41 16.51 26.99
CA ASN A 343 -6.39 17.03 26.10
C ASN A 343 -5.00 16.81 26.69
N TYR A 344 -4.12 16.22 25.89
CA TYR A 344 -2.72 16.00 26.23
C TYR A 344 -1.84 16.77 25.24
N THR A 345 -0.75 17.34 25.75
CA THR A 345 0.35 17.84 24.93
C THR A 345 1.41 16.75 24.84
N VAL A 346 1.76 16.32 23.63
CA VAL A 346 2.86 15.39 23.36
C VAL A 346 4.05 16.16 22.81
N GLN A 347 5.20 16.04 23.47
CA GLN A 347 6.46 16.62 23.03
C GLN A 347 7.22 15.60 22.16
N GLU A 348 7.07 15.75 20.84
CA GLU A 348 7.83 15.02 19.84
C GLU A 348 9.28 15.48 19.86
N SER A 349 10.15 14.64 20.42
CA SER A 349 11.57 14.95 20.59
C SER A 349 12.44 13.78 20.13
N LYS A 350 13.72 14.04 19.88
CA LYS A 350 14.71 12.98 19.60
C LYS A 350 14.68 11.87 20.67
N PHE A 351 14.52 12.24 21.94
CA PHE A 351 14.39 11.30 23.04
C PHE A 351 13.17 10.38 22.87
N MET A 352 11.98 10.95 22.63
CA MET A 352 10.75 10.18 22.44
C MET A 352 10.90 9.15 21.32
N PHE A 353 11.37 9.60 20.14
CA PHE A 353 11.49 8.71 18.98
C PHE A 353 12.57 7.65 19.16
N GLN A 354 13.67 7.95 19.86
CA GLN A 354 14.67 6.94 20.21
C GLN A 354 14.07 5.84 21.10
N LYS A 355 13.24 6.21 22.08
CA LYS A 355 12.54 5.24 22.93
C LYS A 355 11.53 4.40 22.13
N LEU A 356 10.78 5.01 21.21
CA LEU A 356 9.90 4.28 20.31
C LEU A 356 10.65 3.29 19.42
N GLU A 357 11.79 3.69 18.84
CA GLU A 357 12.62 2.79 18.04
C GLU A 357 13.19 1.62 18.84
N ASN A 358 13.59 1.83 20.10
CA ASN A 358 14.04 0.74 20.97
C ASN A 358 12.92 -0.26 21.23
N ILE A 359 11.72 0.22 21.60
CA ILE A 359 10.54 -0.63 21.79
C ILE A 359 10.26 -1.45 20.53
N ILE A 360 10.32 -0.83 19.36
CA ILE A 360 10.12 -1.52 18.07
C ILE A 360 11.25 -2.50 17.77
N ASN A 361 12.50 -2.19 18.09
CA ASN A 361 13.63 -3.11 17.89
C ASN A 361 13.41 -4.45 18.59
N ASP A 362 12.85 -4.43 19.80
CA ASP A 362 12.51 -5.64 20.57
C ASP A 362 11.42 -6.48 19.87
N LEU A 363 10.57 -5.86 19.05
CA LEU A 363 9.52 -6.54 18.30
C LEU A 363 9.99 -7.14 16.96
N ILE A 364 11.15 -6.71 16.43
CA ILE A 364 11.62 -7.14 15.11
C ILE A 364 11.66 -8.67 14.94
N PRO A 365 12.17 -9.47 15.90
CA PRO A 365 12.16 -10.93 15.76
C PRO A 365 10.76 -11.51 15.56
N HIS A 366 9.77 -10.99 16.29
CA HIS A 366 8.37 -11.40 16.15
C HIS A 366 7.79 -10.97 14.80
N MET A 367 8.06 -9.73 14.37
CA MET A 367 7.62 -9.22 13.07
C MET A 367 8.14 -10.09 11.91
N LEU A 368 9.42 -10.46 11.94
CA LEU A 368 10.04 -11.32 10.92
C LEU A 368 9.41 -12.72 10.91
N ALA A 369 9.31 -13.36 12.08
CA ALA A 369 8.77 -14.72 12.20
C ALA A 369 7.31 -14.81 11.71
N GLU A 370 6.46 -13.89 12.15
CA GLU A 370 5.03 -13.88 11.78
C GLU A 370 4.83 -13.50 10.30
N SER A 371 5.63 -12.58 9.76
CA SER A 371 5.57 -12.23 8.32
C SER A 371 5.93 -13.42 7.43
N LYS A 372 6.90 -14.23 7.87
CA LYS A 372 7.30 -15.47 7.22
C LYS A 372 6.15 -16.49 7.21
N GLN A 373 5.47 -16.62 8.34
CA GLN A 373 4.32 -17.51 8.48
C GLN A 373 3.16 -17.08 7.59
N LEU A 374 2.83 -15.79 7.57
CA LEU A 374 1.73 -15.24 6.78
C LEU A 374 1.92 -15.49 5.27
N LEU A 375 3.10 -15.22 4.74
CA LEU A 375 3.38 -15.40 3.30
C LEU A 375 3.42 -16.87 2.90
N GLY A 376 3.91 -17.75 3.78
CA GLY A 376 4.20 -19.13 3.47
C GLY A 376 5.40 -19.29 2.51
N VAL A 377 5.96 -20.50 2.48
CA VAL A 377 7.24 -20.78 1.79
C VAL A 377 7.20 -20.44 0.29
N ARG A 378 6.04 -20.62 -0.37
CA ARG A 378 5.89 -20.40 -1.81
C ARG A 378 6.07 -18.94 -2.23
N ASN A 379 5.55 -18.01 -1.41
CA ASN A 379 5.53 -16.58 -1.72
C ASN A 379 6.81 -15.86 -1.29
N ILE A 380 7.64 -16.52 -0.48
CA ILE A 380 8.94 -15.96 -0.08
C ILE A 380 9.96 -16.09 -1.22
N ILE A 381 10.78 -15.05 -1.39
CA ILE A 381 11.91 -15.07 -2.30
C ILE A 381 12.99 -16.04 -1.80
N SER A 382 13.50 -16.87 -2.70
CA SER A 382 14.51 -17.88 -2.39
C SER A 382 15.82 -17.58 -3.13
N LYS A 383 16.91 -18.23 -2.68
CA LYS A 383 18.20 -18.20 -3.39
C LYS A 383 18.07 -18.63 -4.84
N ASN A 384 17.24 -19.63 -5.14
CA ASN A 384 17.00 -20.09 -6.51
C ASN A 384 16.37 -19.00 -7.38
N LYS A 385 15.36 -18.28 -6.87
CA LYS A 385 14.73 -17.16 -7.58
C LYS A 385 15.72 -16.00 -7.79
N LEU A 386 16.63 -15.78 -6.84
CA LEU A 386 17.69 -14.76 -6.96
C LEU A 386 18.74 -15.14 -8.02
N ASN A 387 19.22 -16.37 -8.00
CA ASN A 387 20.15 -16.90 -9.00
C ASN A 387 19.53 -16.88 -10.41
N GLN A 388 18.23 -17.18 -10.50
CA GLN A 388 17.47 -17.03 -11.73
C GLN A 388 17.46 -15.56 -12.19
N ALA A 389 17.20 -14.61 -11.29
CA ALA A 389 17.18 -13.18 -11.60
C ALA A 389 18.54 -12.67 -12.13
N GLU A 390 19.64 -13.09 -11.51
CA GLU A 390 20.99 -12.74 -11.95
C GLU A 390 21.28 -13.26 -13.36
N LYS A 391 21.01 -14.54 -13.61
CA LYS A 391 21.20 -15.15 -14.94
C LYS A 391 20.31 -14.52 -16.00
N LEU A 392 19.06 -14.20 -15.67
CA LEU A 392 18.16 -13.46 -16.57
C LEU A 392 18.71 -12.07 -16.91
N ALA A 393 19.29 -11.37 -15.94
CA ALA A 393 19.92 -10.08 -16.19
C ALA A 393 21.14 -10.23 -17.13
N GLU A 394 21.99 -11.22 -16.88
CA GLU A 394 23.23 -11.46 -17.63
C GLU A 394 22.99 -11.99 -19.05
N GLN A 395 22.11 -12.97 -19.20
CA GLN A 395 21.94 -13.74 -20.43
C GLN A 395 20.84 -13.19 -21.33
N ARG A 396 19.90 -12.42 -20.76
CA ARG A 396 18.73 -11.88 -21.48
C ARG A 396 18.77 -10.37 -21.53
N ILE A 397 18.59 -9.68 -20.40
CA ILE A 397 18.44 -8.21 -20.42
C ILE A 397 19.70 -7.53 -20.97
N LYS A 398 20.90 -7.92 -20.51
CA LYS A 398 22.19 -7.39 -21.02
C LYS A 398 22.32 -7.51 -22.54
N GLU A 399 21.71 -8.54 -23.11
CA GLU A 399 21.67 -8.84 -24.56
C GLU A 399 20.46 -8.21 -25.27
N VAL A 400 19.68 -7.38 -24.57
CA VAL A 400 18.46 -6.73 -25.04
C VAL A 400 17.36 -7.74 -25.42
N ILE A 401 17.36 -8.88 -24.74
CA ILE A 401 16.38 -9.95 -24.91
C ILE A 401 15.44 -9.95 -23.69
N PRO A 402 14.12 -10.11 -23.89
CA PRO A 402 13.20 -10.19 -22.77
C PRO A 402 13.51 -11.38 -21.82
N PRO A 403 13.59 -11.17 -20.50
CA PRO A 403 13.84 -12.21 -19.49
C PRO A 403 12.63 -13.13 -19.22
N ASN A 404 11.87 -13.53 -20.23
CA ASN A 404 10.62 -14.30 -20.05
C ASN A 404 10.81 -15.80 -19.79
N GLU A 405 12.02 -16.32 -19.99
CA GLU A 405 12.33 -17.75 -20.00
C GLU A 405 13.67 -18.02 -19.31
N PHE A 406 13.74 -19.13 -18.57
CA PHE A 406 14.94 -19.63 -17.92
C PHE A 406 14.98 -21.15 -18.03
N ASN A 407 16.07 -21.71 -18.56
CA ASN A 407 16.22 -23.16 -18.79
C ASN A 407 15.01 -23.79 -19.52
N ASN A 408 14.54 -23.18 -20.61
CA ASN A 408 13.37 -23.64 -21.39
C ASN A 408 12.02 -23.65 -20.64
N THR A 409 11.97 -23.02 -19.47
CA THR A 409 10.76 -22.85 -18.67
C THR A 409 10.41 -21.39 -18.49
N ALA A 410 9.14 -21.09 -18.29
CA ALA A 410 8.71 -19.72 -18.01
C ALA A 410 9.43 -19.16 -16.78
N ALA A 411 10.00 -17.96 -16.91
CA ALA A 411 10.68 -17.31 -15.81
C ALA A 411 9.70 -16.91 -14.68
N ALA A 412 10.16 -17.05 -13.43
CA ALA A 412 9.34 -16.64 -12.28
C ALA A 412 9.14 -15.11 -12.28
N PRO A 413 7.92 -14.60 -12.04
CA PRO A 413 7.65 -13.16 -12.03
C PRO A 413 8.57 -12.35 -11.10
N ILE A 414 8.83 -12.87 -9.91
CA ILE A 414 9.73 -12.21 -8.94
C ILE A 414 11.18 -12.18 -9.44
N ALA A 415 11.62 -13.22 -10.17
CA ALA A 415 12.95 -13.23 -10.78
C ALA A 415 13.04 -12.21 -11.93
N ILE A 416 11.98 -12.07 -12.74
CA ILE A 416 11.88 -11.02 -13.78
C ILE A 416 12.03 -9.64 -13.15
N ILE A 417 11.30 -9.35 -12.07
CA ILE A 417 11.36 -8.04 -11.39
C ILE A 417 12.77 -7.73 -10.87
N ASN A 418 13.42 -8.70 -10.20
CA ASN A 418 14.78 -8.52 -9.70
C ASN A 418 15.82 -8.40 -10.82
N SER A 419 15.63 -9.12 -11.93
CA SER A 419 16.58 -9.09 -13.06
C SER A 419 16.74 -7.69 -13.65
N GLY A 420 15.68 -6.87 -13.63
CA GLY A 420 15.76 -5.46 -14.03
C GLY A 420 16.73 -4.64 -13.20
N TRP A 421 16.70 -4.81 -11.88
CA TRP A 421 17.62 -4.14 -10.96
C TRP A 421 19.06 -4.62 -11.11
N TYR A 422 19.24 -5.93 -11.30
CA TYR A 422 20.56 -6.50 -11.61
C TYR A 422 21.10 -5.91 -12.91
N ALA A 423 20.30 -5.85 -13.97
CA ALA A 423 20.70 -5.28 -15.24
C ALA A 423 21.05 -3.78 -15.14
N LYS A 424 20.21 -3.00 -14.45
CA LYS A 424 20.42 -1.56 -14.25
C LYS A 424 21.75 -1.26 -13.56
N PHE A 425 22.18 -2.09 -12.61
CA PHE A 425 23.39 -1.82 -11.84
C PHE A 425 24.63 -2.55 -12.33
N LEU A 426 24.52 -3.81 -12.75
CA LEU A 426 25.68 -4.63 -13.14
C LEU A 426 26.04 -4.46 -14.61
N TYR A 427 25.06 -4.22 -15.48
CA TYR A 427 25.25 -4.27 -16.93
C TYR A 427 24.98 -2.95 -17.65
N LYS A 428 24.89 -1.84 -16.90
CA LYS A 428 24.67 -0.48 -17.43
C LYS A 428 25.53 -0.16 -18.65
N ASN A 429 26.85 -0.35 -18.55
CA ASN A 429 27.79 -0.02 -19.63
C ASN A 429 27.61 -0.93 -20.86
N SER A 430 27.33 -2.22 -20.63
CA SER A 430 27.08 -3.17 -21.73
C SER A 430 25.81 -2.80 -22.50
N LEU A 431 24.73 -2.45 -21.77
CA LEU A 431 23.47 -2.01 -22.35
C LEU A 431 23.62 -0.71 -23.14
N LYS A 432 24.35 0.28 -22.61
CA LYS A 432 24.63 1.54 -23.31
C LYS A 432 25.34 1.29 -24.63
N LYS A 433 26.41 0.48 -24.62
CA LYS A 433 27.18 0.13 -25.82
C LYS A 433 26.34 -0.57 -26.89
N ARG A 434 25.42 -1.47 -26.51
CA ARG A 434 24.60 -2.23 -27.48
C ARG A 434 23.54 -1.38 -28.18
N VAL A 435 22.94 -0.44 -27.45
CA VAL A 435 21.77 0.29 -27.94
C VAL A 435 22.19 1.57 -28.67
N GLY A 436 23.38 2.12 -28.36
CA GLY A 436 23.98 3.27 -29.05
C GLY A 436 23.24 4.61 -28.89
N LYS A 437 21.93 4.58 -28.60
CA LYS A 437 21.06 5.75 -28.36
C LYS A 437 21.01 6.19 -26.89
N ILE A 438 21.65 5.45 -26.00
CA ILE A 438 21.62 5.69 -24.54
C ILE A 438 22.78 6.62 -24.10
N ASP A 439 23.51 7.20 -25.05
CA ASP A 439 24.56 8.18 -24.80
C ASP A 439 23.99 9.60 -24.91
N GLY A 440 24.18 10.44 -23.88
CA GLY A 440 23.66 11.82 -23.82
C GLY A 440 22.99 12.19 -22.49
N LYS A 441 22.43 13.41 -22.40
CA LYS A 441 21.82 13.96 -21.17
C LYS A 441 20.68 13.09 -20.59
N ASN A 442 20.00 12.30 -21.43
CA ASN A 442 18.86 11.47 -21.04
C ASN A 442 19.17 9.97 -20.94
N GLY A 443 20.44 9.56 -21.08
CA GLY A 443 20.80 8.14 -21.20
C GLY A 443 20.31 7.25 -20.06
N ASP A 444 20.26 7.74 -18.82
CA ASP A 444 19.77 6.93 -17.70
C ASP A 444 18.25 6.74 -17.72
N TYR A 445 17.51 7.70 -18.29
CA TYR A 445 16.07 7.57 -18.53
C TYR A 445 15.78 6.53 -19.63
N ASP A 446 16.47 6.63 -20.76
CA ASP A 446 16.29 5.71 -21.89
C ASP A 446 16.66 4.26 -21.52
N LEU A 447 17.70 4.10 -20.68
CA LEU A 447 18.07 2.80 -20.12
C LEU A 447 16.95 2.21 -19.23
N ASN A 448 16.38 3.03 -18.34
CA ASN A 448 15.29 2.59 -17.48
C ASN A 448 14.04 2.22 -18.30
N LEU A 449 13.74 2.97 -19.36
CA LEU A 449 12.63 2.64 -20.27
C LEU A 449 12.87 1.29 -20.95
N LEU A 450 14.06 1.07 -21.52
CA LEU A 450 14.40 -0.19 -22.16
C LEU A 450 14.23 -1.39 -21.21
N ILE A 451 14.79 -1.29 -20.00
CA ILE A 451 14.69 -2.36 -19.01
C ILE A 451 13.22 -2.62 -18.63
N ASN A 452 12.44 -1.55 -18.40
CA ASN A 452 11.02 -1.66 -18.10
C ASN A 452 10.23 -2.35 -19.24
N ASP A 453 10.49 -2.00 -20.49
CA ASP A 453 9.78 -2.60 -21.63
C ASP A 453 10.11 -4.09 -21.79
N LEU A 454 11.38 -4.47 -21.65
CA LEU A 454 11.80 -5.88 -21.65
C LEU A 454 11.11 -6.67 -20.53
N MET A 455 11.04 -6.11 -19.32
CA MET A 455 10.38 -6.73 -18.18
C MET A 455 8.87 -6.84 -18.37
N LYS A 456 8.21 -5.81 -18.90
CA LYS A 456 6.76 -5.81 -19.18
C LYS A 456 6.40 -6.90 -20.16
N TYR A 457 7.11 -6.94 -21.29
CA TYR A 457 6.94 -8.01 -22.27
C TYR A 457 7.12 -9.38 -21.62
N SER A 458 8.10 -9.52 -20.72
CA SER A 458 8.41 -10.78 -20.03
C SER A 458 7.36 -11.23 -19.03
N LEU A 459 6.78 -10.32 -18.25
CA LEU A 459 5.68 -10.65 -17.33
C LEU A 459 4.45 -11.13 -18.11
N ARG A 460 4.16 -10.51 -19.26
CA ARG A 460 3.06 -10.93 -20.13
C ARG A 460 3.32 -12.32 -20.75
N THR A 461 4.47 -12.51 -21.35
CA THR A 461 4.81 -13.74 -22.10
C THR A 461 5.07 -14.94 -21.19
N SER A 462 5.76 -14.76 -20.06
CA SER A 462 6.00 -15.84 -19.10
C SER A 462 4.69 -16.43 -18.54
N ARG A 463 3.64 -15.61 -18.43
CA ARG A 463 2.32 -16.09 -18.02
C ARG A 463 1.64 -16.92 -19.11
N ILE A 464 1.74 -16.52 -20.38
CA ILE A 464 1.21 -17.28 -21.50
C ILE A 464 1.93 -18.63 -21.59
N GLN A 465 3.27 -18.62 -21.48
CA GLN A 465 4.07 -19.82 -21.52
C GLN A 465 3.74 -20.79 -20.38
N ARG A 466 3.53 -20.30 -19.13
CA ARG A 466 3.08 -21.16 -18.02
C ARG A 466 1.79 -21.90 -18.36
N ARG A 467 0.81 -21.23 -18.94
CA ARG A 467 -0.47 -21.84 -19.36
C ARG A 467 -0.34 -22.89 -20.47
N TRP A 468 0.77 -22.92 -21.20
CA TRP A 468 1.04 -23.95 -22.20
C TRP A 468 1.87 -25.11 -21.64
N GLN A 469 2.53 -24.90 -20.50
CA GLN A 469 3.34 -25.90 -19.81
C GLN A 469 2.54 -26.67 -18.75
N ASP A 470 1.52 -26.02 -18.16
CA ASP A 470 0.44 -26.64 -17.40
C ASP A 470 -0.57 -27.32 -18.34
#